data_AF-A0A4U8YR23-F1
#
_entry.id   AF-A0A4U8YR23-F1
#
_cell.length_a   1.000
_cell.length_b   1.000
_cell.length_c   1.000
_cell.angle_alpha   90.00
_cell.angle_beta   90.00
_cell.angle_gamma   90.00
#
_symmetry.space_group_name_H-M   'P 1'
#
loop_
_entity.id
_entity.type
_entity.pdbx_description
1 polymer ?
#
loop_
_entity_poly.entity_id
_entity_poly.type
_entity_poly.pdbx_seq_one_letter_code
_entity_poly.pdbx_strand_id
1 'polypeptide(L)'
;MERRKSCSIFVLCCLVLFISAITCCAEEKMTSPTMTTWMPEIGQSHHIGYLSTHGGLNWIPTWTVEKDQAPGTMLETYPIDLAKGRYAVLFQVWHKEYDGVRLGELRAWSGAELIASSPLISREFPSYRDGGFQRAILEVDLAGPASDVRFELYYDGVNTSIWTGTVNLSAIETRRPFYNIAHRCSTVDKVNRMVDKNANAIEFDLTPVEEDGIIGFKVYHSGDIFFTPASRFDDFLQNLKAHIDKRNIALIELDCKQDKDIDPADYARALAQRLMDAGIPARLAVFSVPRAQAAIFNDVLKKEDADGHILYNAGIDSYLQDYSGLTADTWAEKVEAIGSTFIGVGASSVHPSSMPSWMSWVQAMTNMRDANGNFKKSYYWTLNRKASMRSCLDYGVDGVITNFPDRMDEVLNEEPYSLLFRRATQDDSQFEVHGF
;
A
#
# COMPACT_ATOMS: atom_id res chain seq x y z
N MET A 1 -67.35 48.39 23.31
CA MET A 1 -68.68 47.82 23.02
C MET A 1 -68.70 47.52 21.54
N GLU A 2 -68.88 46.25 21.16
CA GLU A 2 -69.44 45.71 19.90
C GLU A 2 -69.13 46.38 18.53
N ARG A 3 -69.03 45.72 17.38
CA ARG A 3 -68.89 44.33 16.89
C ARG A 3 -68.73 44.49 15.36
N ARG A 4 -67.80 43.73 14.76
CA ARG A 4 -67.84 43.02 13.46
C ARG A 4 -68.66 43.59 12.28
N LYS A 5 -68.07 43.57 11.08
CA LYS A 5 -68.58 42.73 9.96
C LYS A 5 -67.47 42.35 8.97
N SER A 6 -67.50 41.09 8.61
CA SER A 6 -66.54 40.32 7.83
C SER A 6 -66.81 40.42 6.32
N CYS A 7 -65.76 40.23 5.52
CA CYS A 7 -65.83 39.63 4.19
C CYS A 7 -64.53 38.86 3.94
N SER A 8 -64.61 37.53 3.97
CA SER A 8 -63.53 36.63 3.58
C SER A 8 -63.89 36.04 2.22
N ILE A 9 -63.06 36.34 1.22
CA ILE A 9 -63.09 35.72 -0.12
C ILE A 9 -62.33 34.39 -0.01
N PHE A 10 -63.01 33.31 -0.37
CA PHE A 10 -62.43 31.98 -0.55
C PHE A 10 -61.62 31.97 -1.86
N VAL A 11 -60.29 31.83 -1.76
CA VAL A 11 -59.43 31.48 -2.91
C VAL A 11 -59.04 30.02 -2.77
N LEU A 12 -59.51 29.22 -3.73
CA LEU A 12 -59.23 27.80 -3.87
C LEU A 12 -57.85 27.65 -4.56
N CYS A 13 -56.78 27.46 -3.79
CA CYS A 13 -55.47 27.10 -4.33
C CYS A 13 -55.41 25.60 -4.60
N CYS A 14 -55.37 25.21 -5.87
CA CYS A 14 -55.03 23.86 -6.31
C CYS A 14 -53.55 23.58 -6.00
N LEU A 15 -53.31 22.79 -4.95
CA LEU A 15 -52.00 22.22 -4.64
C LEU A 15 -51.78 20.97 -5.51
N VAL A 16 -51.08 21.14 -6.64
CA VAL A 16 -50.57 20.02 -7.43
C VAL A 16 -49.29 19.53 -6.78
N LEU A 17 -49.38 18.42 -6.04
CA LEU A 17 -48.25 17.68 -5.50
C LEU A 17 -47.50 16.99 -6.65
N PHE A 18 -46.44 17.62 -7.16
CA PHE A 18 -45.41 16.94 -7.92
C PHE A 18 -44.58 16.07 -6.96
N ILE A 19 -45.02 14.83 -6.75
CA ILE A 19 -44.16 13.78 -6.18
C ILE A 19 -43.16 13.42 -7.28
N SER A 20 -42.05 14.16 -7.33
CA SER A 20 -40.87 13.71 -8.05
C SER A 20 -40.38 12.49 -7.30
N ALA A 21 -40.60 11.30 -7.86
CA ALA A 21 -39.91 10.09 -7.44
C ALA A 21 -38.42 10.32 -7.71
N ILE A 22 -37.73 10.93 -6.74
CA ILE A 22 -36.29 10.82 -6.62
C ILE A 22 -36.10 9.36 -6.27
N THR A 23 -35.88 8.53 -7.30
CA THR A 23 -35.27 7.23 -7.15
C THR A 23 -33.93 7.52 -6.52
N CYS A 24 -33.87 7.41 -5.19
CA CYS A 24 -32.63 7.35 -4.46
C CYS A 24 -32.03 6.02 -4.92
N CYS A 25 -31.31 6.03 -6.05
CA CYS A 25 -30.40 4.98 -6.41
C CYS A 25 -29.42 4.95 -5.25
N ALA A 26 -29.67 4.07 -4.28
CA ALA A 26 -28.65 3.71 -3.31
C ALA A 26 -27.46 3.29 -4.16
N GLU A 27 -26.38 4.07 -4.11
CA GLU A 27 -25.11 3.65 -4.63
C GLU A 27 -24.84 2.29 -3.99
N GLU A 28 -24.86 1.23 -4.79
CA GLU A 28 -24.42 -0.08 -4.35
C GLU A 28 -23.02 0.13 -3.79
N LYS A 29 -22.89 0.01 -2.47
CA LYS A 29 -21.58 0.04 -1.81
C LYS A 29 -20.76 -1.06 -2.46
N MET A 30 -19.74 -0.65 -3.23
CA MET A 30 -18.74 -1.55 -3.77
C MET A 30 -18.27 -2.48 -2.64
N THR A 31 -18.49 -3.77 -2.80
CA THR A 31 -17.82 -4.77 -1.96
C THR A 31 -16.36 -4.77 -2.39
N SER A 32 -15.46 -4.36 -1.49
CA SER A 32 -14.02 -4.45 -1.74
C SER A 32 -13.65 -5.91 -2.05
N PRO A 33 -12.73 -6.14 -3.00
CA PRO A 33 -12.32 -7.50 -3.32
C PRO A 33 -11.66 -8.13 -2.09
N THR A 34 -11.96 -9.40 -1.85
CA THR A 34 -11.39 -10.16 -0.73
C THR A 34 -9.90 -10.46 -0.92
N MET A 35 -9.42 -10.40 -2.16
CA MET A 35 -8.03 -10.67 -2.53
C MET A 35 -7.70 -9.99 -3.85
N THR A 36 -6.47 -9.49 -3.94
CA THR A 36 -5.98 -8.72 -5.10
C THR A 36 -4.58 -9.14 -5.52
N THR A 37 -3.91 -9.91 -4.68
CA THR A 37 -2.60 -10.50 -4.94
C THR A 37 -2.64 -11.99 -4.63
N TRP A 38 -2.41 -12.83 -5.63
CA TRP A 38 -2.40 -14.29 -5.52
C TRP A 38 -0.98 -14.82 -5.72
N MET A 39 -0.53 -15.74 -4.87
CA MET A 39 0.76 -16.43 -4.97
C MET A 39 0.52 -17.90 -5.33
N PRO A 40 1.51 -18.61 -5.90
CA PRO A 40 1.34 -20.00 -6.31
C PRO A 40 0.79 -20.93 -5.22
N GLU A 41 1.14 -20.69 -3.97
CA GLU A 41 0.67 -21.49 -2.83
C GLU A 41 -0.58 -20.92 -2.15
N ILE A 42 -0.97 -19.68 -2.48
CA ILE A 42 -2.04 -18.93 -1.81
C ILE A 42 -2.90 -18.23 -2.85
N GLY A 43 -4.06 -18.81 -3.11
CA GLY A 43 -5.05 -18.21 -3.98
C GLY A 43 -4.90 -18.55 -5.47
N GLN A 44 -3.99 -19.45 -5.83
CA GLN A 44 -3.88 -20.00 -7.18
C GLN A 44 -4.25 -21.49 -7.19
N SER A 45 -4.76 -21.94 -8.33
CA SER A 45 -4.99 -23.35 -8.65
C SER A 45 -4.25 -23.69 -9.95
N HIS A 46 -3.85 -24.95 -10.09
CA HIS A 46 -2.98 -25.40 -11.17
C HIS A 46 -3.47 -26.76 -11.71
N HIS A 47 -3.81 -26.84 -13.00
CA HIS A 47 -4.26 -28.10 -13.63
C HIS A 47 -3.12 -28.87 -14.27
N ILE A 48 -2.07 -28.16 -14.69
CA ILE A 48 -0.85 -28.74 -15.24
C ILE A 48 0.37 -28.15 -14.54
N GLY A 49 1.47 -28.89 -14.56
CA GLY A 49 2.76 -28.45 -14.02
C GLY A 49 2.98 -28.93 -12.60
N TYR A 50 3.96 -28.36 -11.92
CA TYR A 50 4.30 -28.70 -10.55
C TYR A 50 4.94 -27.51 -9.83
N LEU A 51 4.92 -27.51 -8.50
CA LEU A 51 5.60 -26.52 -7.69
C LEU A 51 7.12 -26.68 -7.85
N SER A 52 7.78 -25.64 -8.34
CA SER A 52 9.22 -25.65 -8.60
C SER A 52 10.00 -25.76 -7.29
N THR A 53 10.91 -26.72 -7.23
CA THR A 53 11.88 -26.86 -6.12
C THR A 53 13.08 -25.92 -6.27
N HIS A 54 13.19 -25.20 -7.40
CA HIS A 54 14.30 -24.28 -7.65
C HIS A 54 14.08 -22.97 -6.90
N GLY A 55 14.64 -22.84 -5.70
CA GLY A 55 14.69 -21.59 -4.94
C GLY A 55 15.49 -20.44 -5.61
N GLY A 56 15.91 -20.60 -6.87
CA GLY A 56 16.79 -19.67 -7.59
C GLY A 56 16.10 -18.43 -8.16
N LEU A 57 14.79 -18.48 -8.41
CA LEU A 57 14.02 -17.32 -8.86
C LEU A 57 13.55 -16.53 -7.63
N ASN A 58 14.48 -15.78 -7.03
CA ASN A 58 14.23 -14.84 -5.93
C ASN A 58 13.67 -15.44 -4.63
N TRP A 59 13.88 -16.74 -4.37
CA TRP A 59 13.37 -17.43 -3.17
C TRP A 59 11.85 -17.38 -3.04
N ILE A 60 11.14 -17.24 -4.16
CA ILE A 60 9.69 -17.25 -4.24
C ILE A 60 9.25 -18.64 -4.71
N PRO A 61 8.23 -19.24 -4.07
CA PRO A 61 7.52 -20.36 -4.66
C PRO A 61 7.06 -19.99 -6.08
N THR A 62 7.37 -20.83 -7.05
CA THR A 62 6.95 -20.67 -8.45
C THR A 62 6.31 -21.96 -8.92
N TRP A 63 5.30 -21.86 -9.78
CA TRP A 63 4.74 -23.02 -10.46
C TRP A 63 5.38 -23.16 -11.83
N THR A 64 5.68 -24.37 -12.29
CA THR A 64 6.36 -24.59 -13.57
C THR A 64 5.69 -25.66 -14.41
N VAL A 65 5.75 -25.47 -15.73
CA VAL A 65 5.52 -26.54 -16.71
C VAL A 65 6.82 -26.78 -17.46
N GLU A 66 7.01 -28.02 -17.91
CA GLU A 66 8.19 -28.39 -18.68
C GLU A 66 7.93 -28.33 -20.18
N LYS A 67 9.03 -28.28 -20.91
CA LYS A 67 9.07 -28.53 -22.34
C LYS A 67 8.30 -29.81 -22.71
N ASP A 68 7.56 -29.76 -23.82
CA ASP A 68 6.73 -30.87 -24.35
C ASP A 68 5.52 -31.28 -23.49
N GLN A 69 5.21 -30.55 -22.41
CA GLN A 69 4.00 -30.78 -21.63
C GLN A 69 2.75 -30.39 -22.43
N ALA A 70 1.65 -31.15 -22.27
CA ALA A 70 0.40 -30.88 -22.98
C ALA A 70 -0.17 -29.48 -22.62
N PRO A 71 -0.85 -28.81 -23.57
CA PRO A 71 -1.51 -27.53 -23.31
C PRO A 71 -2.51 -27.63 -22.15
N GLY A 72 -2.68 -26.55 -21.38
CA GLY A 72 -3.59 -26.53 -20.26
C GLY A 72 -3.47 -25.29 -19.36
N THR A 73 -4.41 -25.19 -18.42
CA THR A 73 -4.43 -24.16 -17.38
C THR A 73 -3.24 -24.35 -16.44
N MET A 74 -2.21 -23.53 -16.63
CA MET A 74 -1.04 -23.56 -15.78
C MET A 74 -1.34 -22.89 -14.44
N LEU A 75 -2.15 -21.84 -14.44
CA LEU A 75 -2.50 -21.03 -13.27
C LEU A 75 -3.92 -20.50 -13.48
N GLU A 76 -4.76 -20.60 -12.45
CA GLU A 76 -6.05 -19.91 -12.34
C GLU A 76 -6.19 -19.32 -10.93
N THR A 77 -6.53 -18.04 -10.81
CA THR A 77 -6.75 -17.38 -9.50
C THR A 77 -8.05 -17.84 -8.85
N TYR A 78 -8.12 -17.77 -7.53
CA TYR A 78 -9.40 -17.88 -6.83
C TYR A 78 -10.36 -16.77 -7.28
N PRO A 79 -11.67 -17.07 -7.31
CA PRO A 79 -12.64 -16.14 -7.85
C PRO A 79 -12.84 -14.93 -6.96
N ILE A 80 -13.12 -13.78 -7.59
CA ILE A 80 -13.46 -12.54 -6.92
C ILE A 80 -14.64 -11.85 -7.61
N ASP A 81 -15.33 -11.00 -6.88
CA ASP A 81 -16.33 -10.10 -7.46
C ASP A 81 -15.67 -8.76 -7.79
N LEU A 82 -15.96 -8.21 -8.96
CA LEU A 82 -15.45 -6.94 -9.44
C LEU A 82 -16.58 -5.97 -9.75
N ALA A 83 -16.37 -4.71 -9.39
CA ALA A 83 -17.24 -3.63 -9.81
C ALA A 83 -17.05 -3.33 -11.30
N LYS A 84 -17.93 -2.46 -11.83
CA LYS A 84 -17.72 -1.85 -13.13
C LYS A 84 -16.40 -1.06 -13.12
N GLY A 85 -15.55 -1.26 -14.13
CA GLY A 85 -14.30 -0.51 -14.23
C GLY A 85 -13.29 -1.14 -15.18
N ARG A 86 -12.14 -0.47 -15.29
CA ARG A 86 -10.98 -0.96 -16.04
C ARG A 86 -9.90 -1.43 -15.09
N TYR A 87 -9.43 -2.65 -15.32
CA TYR A 87 -8.47 -3.33 -14.48
C TYR A 87 -7.29 -3.82 -15.30
N ALA A 88 -6.12 -3.86 -14.68
CA ALA A 88 -4.93 -4.52 -15.19
C ALA A 88 -4.57 -5.68 -14.28
N VAL A 89 -4.29 -6.83 -14.88
CA VAL A 89 -3.87 -8.05 -14.21
C VAL A 89 -2.43 -8.33 -14.59
N LEU A 90 -1.53 -8.19 -13.62
CA LEU A 90 -0.10 -8.43 -13.78
C LEU A 90 0.24 -9.86 -13.41
N PHE A 91 0.75 -10.61 -14.38
CA PHE A 91 1.28 -11.96 -14.22
C PHE A 91 2.81 -11.91 -14.21
N GLN A 92 3.43 -12.49 -13.17
CA GLN A 92 4.85 -12.80 -13.20
C GLN A 92 5.10 -14.08 -13.99
N VAL A 93 5.85 -13.96 -15.09
CA VAL A 93 6.23 -15.08 -15.95
C VAL A 93 7.74 -15.09 -16.14
N TRP A 94 8.37 -16.25 -16.00
CA TRP A 94 9.77 -16.45 -16.37
C TRP A 94 9.88 -17.50 -17.46
N HIS A 95 10.75 -17.26 -18.44
CA HIS A 95 11.01 -18.16 -19.55
C HIS A 95 12.46 -18.04 -20.02
N LYS A 96 12.90 -19.00 -20.83
CA LYS A 96 14.21 -18.97 -21.52
C LYS A 96 14.12 -18.59 -23.00
N GLU A 97 12.91 -18.34 -23.49
CA GLU A 97 12.68 -18.02 -24.90
C GLU A 97 13.19 -16.65 -25.32
N TYR A 98 13.49 -16.52 -26.61
CA TYR A 98 13.76 -15.24 -27.27
C TYR A 98 12.50 -14.38 -27.31
N ASP A 99 12.66 -13.07 -27.48
CA ASP A 99 11.54 -12.13 -27.65
C ASP A 99 10.65 -12.52 -28.84
N GLY A 100 9.33 -12.38 -28.69
CA GLY A 100 8.36 -12.63 -29.76
C GLY A 100 7.84 -14.08 -29.87
N VAL A 101 8.31 -15.01 -29.04
CA VAL A 101 7.81 -16.39 -28.99
C VAL A 101 6.48 -16.43 -28.23
N ARG A 102 5.46 -17.06 -28.81
CA ARG A 102 4.21 -17.30 -28.08
C ARG A 102 4.46 -18.35 -27.00
N LEU A 103 4.02 -18.08 -25.77
CA LEU A 103 4.13 -18.96 -24.61
C LEU A 103 2.77 -19.49 -24.14
N GLY A 104 1.68 -18.92 -24.65
CA GLY A 104 0.33 -19.21 -24.18
C GLY A 104 -0.64 -18.06 -24.39
N GLU A 105 -1.58 -17.94 -23.47
CA GLU A 105 -2.64 -16.92 -23.46
C GLU A 105 -2.99 -16.55 -22.02
N LEU A 106 -3.15 -15.25 -21.76
CA LEU A 106 -3.74 -14.73 -20.53
C LEU A 106 -5.24 -14.57 -20.75
N ARG A 107 -6.05 -14.97 -19.78
CA ARG A 107 -7.51 -14.95 -19.88
C ARG A 107 -8.15 -14.42 -18.60
N ALA A 108 -9.32 -13.80 -18.75
CA ALA A 108 -10.20 -13.47 -17.65
C ALA A 108 -11.58 -14.07 -17.93
N TRP A 109 -12.14 -14.71 -16.92
CA TRP A 109 -13.43 -15.38 -16.96
C TRP A 109 -14.39 -14.71 -15.96
N SER A 110 -15.69 -14.70 -16.24
CA SER A 110 -16.75 -14.47 -15.24
C SER A 110 -17.74 -15.62 -15.34
N GLY A 111 -17.78 -16.48 -14.32
CA GLY A 111 -18.48 -17.75 -14.43
C GLY A 111 -17.90 -18.63 -15.55
N ALA A 112 -18.70 -18.88 -16.59
CA ALA A 112 -18.27 -19.64 -17.78
C ALA A 112 -17.94 -18.74 -18.98
N GLU A 113 -18.11 -17.42 -18.87
CA GLU A 113 -17.91 -16.48 -19.96
C GLU A 113 -16.47 -15.97 -19.99
N LEU A 114 -15.82 -16.04 -21.16
CA LEU A 114 -14.52 -15.41 -21.38
C LEU A 114 -14.73 -13.92 -21.63
N ILE A 115 -14.32 -13.09 -20.68
CA ILE A 115 -14.55 -11.64 -20.71
C ILE A 115 -13.34 -10.85 -21.24
N ALA A 116 -12.13 -11.41 -21.17
CA ALA A 116 -10.93 -10.83 -21.78
C ALA A 116 -9.89 -11.92 -22.12
N SER A 117 -9.09 -11.67 -23.14
CA SER A 117 -7.93 -12.52 -23.45
C SER A 117 -6.83 -11.72 -24.15
N SER A 118 -5.58 -12.16 -23.97
CA SER A 118 -4.42 -11.62 -24.67
C SER A 118 -3.38 -12.71 -24.88
N PRO A 119 -2.72 -12.79 -26.06
CA PRO A 119 -1.61 -13.72 -26.24
C PRO A 119 -0.47 -13.40 -25.25
N LEU A 120 0.07 -14.44 -24.63
CA LEU A 120 1.30 -14.33 -23.84
C LEU A 120 2.48 -14.50 -24.78
N ILE A 121 3.14 -13.40 -25.11
CA ILE A 121 4.34 -13.37 -25.94
C ILE A 121 5.54 -13.12 -25.04
N SER A 122 6.57 -13.94 -25.16
CA SER A 122 7.85 -13.75 -24.48
C SER A 122 8.44 -12.39 -24.80
N ARG A 123 9.01 -11.74 -23.80
CA ARG A 123 9.72 -10.47 -23.93
C ARG A 123 11.04 -10.53 -23.22
N GLU A 124 11.98 -9.69 -23.63
CA GLU A 124 13.16 -9.47 -22.82
C GLU A 124 12.76 -8.84 -21.48
N PHE A 125 13.31 -9.36 -20.39
CA PHE A 125 13.09 -8.84 -19.05
C PHE A 125 14.43 -8.80 -18.30
N PRO A 126 14.55 -8.00 -17.22
CA PRO A 126 15.79 -7.90 -16.45
C PRO A 126 16.32 -9.28 -16.04
N SER A 127 17.64 -9.42 -15.88
CA SER A 127 18.21 -10.70 -15.48
C SER A 127 17.60 -11.20 -14.16
N TYR A 128 17.73 -12.50 -13.87
CA TYR A 128 17.26 -13.05 -12.60
C TYR A 128 17.81 -12.27 -11.36
N ARG A 129 19.01 -11.70 -11.46
CA ARG A 129 19.62 -10.85 -10.41
C ARG A 129 18.99 -9.46 -10.29
N ASP A 130 18.28 -9.02 -11.33
CA ASP A 130 17.66 -7.72 -11.47
C ASP A 130 16.13 -7.79 -11.33
N GLY A 131 15.61 -8.85 -10.70
CA GLY A 131 14.17 -9.03 -10.45
C GLY A 131 13.47 -9.71 -11.63
N GLY A 132 14.19 -10.61 -12.30
CA GLY A 132 13.84 -11.16 -13.60
C GLY A 132 12.58 -11.98 -13.62
N PHE A 133 11.47 -11.32 -13.89
CA PHE A 133 10.24 -11.86 -14.43
C PHE A 133 9.83 -10.92 -15.56
N GLN A 134 9.28 -11.47 -16.63
CA GLN A 134 8.38 -10.72 -17.48
C GLN A 134 7.14 -10.40 -16.66
N ARG A 135 6.74 -9.12 -16.63
CA ARG A 135 5.42 -8.71 -16.15
C ARG A 135 4.47 -8.64 -17.34
N ALA A 136 3.69 -9.70 -17.52
CA ALA A 136 2.69 -9.75 -18.59
C ALA A 136 1.37 -9.17 -18.07
N ILE A 137 0.75 -8.28 -18.84
CA ILE A 137 -0.48 -7.59 -18.44
C ILE A 137 -1.66 -8.10 -19.27
N LEU A 138 -2.77 -8.39 -18.60
CA LEU A 138 -4.09 -8.51 -19.20
C LEU A 138 -4.94 -7.31 -18.74
N GLU A 139 -5.41 -6.49 -19.68
CA GLU A 139 -6.41 -5.47 -19.37
C GLU A 139 -7.82 -6.06 -19.48
N VAL A 140 -8.68 -5.69 -18.53
CA VAL A 140 -10.08 -6.12 -18.45
C VAL A 140 -10.96 -4.88 -18.32
N ASP A 141 -11.93 -4.72 -19.21
CA ASP A 141 -12.92 -3.63 -19.17
C ASP A 141 -14.31 -4.20 -18.88
N LEU A 142 -14.83 -3.91 -17.70
CA LEU A 142 -16.12 -4.38 -17.23
C LEU A 142 -17.16 -3.28 -17.41
N ALA A 143 -18.13 -3.51 -18.31
CA ALA A 143 -19.23 -2.58 -18.55
C ALA A 143 -20.22 -2.46 -17.37
N GLY A 144 -20.25 -3.47 -16.49
CA GLY A 144 -21.02 -3.55 -15.25
C GLY A 144 -20.31 -4.45 -14.24
N PRO A 145 -20.84 -4.59 -13.00
CA PRO A 145 -20.29 -5.53 -12.02
C PRO A 145 -20.26 -6.96 -12.57
N ALA A 146 -19.23 -7.71 -12.23
CA ALA A 146 -19.05 -9.11 -12.61
C ALA A 146 -18.72 -9.95 -11.37
N SER A 147 -19.37 -11.10 -11.24
CA SER A 147 -19.11 -12.05 -10.16
C SER A 147 -18.31 -13.25 -10.64
N ASP A 148 -17.68 -13.97 -9.71
CA ASP A 148 -16.87 -15.16 -10.04
C ASP A 148 -15.80 -14.87 -11.11
N VAL A 149 -15.13 -13.73 -10.99
CA VAL A 149 -14.07 -13.33 -11.91
C VAL A 149 -12.79 -14.10 -11.57
N ARG A 150 -12.23 -14.78 -12.57
CA ARG A 150 -11.00 -15.58 -12.46
C ARG A 150 -10.00 -15.20 -13.53
N PHE A 151 -8.72 -15.18 -13.19
CA PHE A 151 -7.64 -14.89 -14.11
C PHE A 151 -6.82 -16.14 -14.36
N GLU A 152 -6.60 -16.45 -15.63
CA GLU A 152 -5.95 -17.68 -16.08
C GLU A 152 -4.71 -17.36 -16.91
N LEU A 153 -3.64 -18.13 -16.68
CA LEU A 153 -2.57 -18.33 -17.65
C LEU A 153 -2.73 -19.72 -18.27
N TYR A 154 -3.11 -19.76 -19.54
CA TYR A 154 -3.23 -20.97 -20.32
C TYR A 154 -1.95 -21.20 -21.13
N TYR A 155 -1.27 -22.30 -20.87
CA TYR A 155 -0.10 -22.74 -21.60
C TYR A 155 -0.53 -23.48 -22.88
N ASP A 156 0.04 -23.12 -24.02
CA ASP A 156 -0.32 -23.64 -25.34
C ASP A 156 0.48 -24.88 -25.77
N GLY A 157 1.29 -25.45 -24.87
CA GLY A 157 2.12 -26.63 -25.16
C GLY A 157 3.34 -26.33 -26.02
N VAL A 158 3.83 -25.08 -25.99
CA VAL A 158 5.05 -24.69 -26.70
C VAL A 158 6.25 -25.50 -26.22
N ASN A 159 7.27 -25.62 -27.05
CA ASN A 159 8.42 -26.45 -26.74
C ASN A 159 9.42 -25.79 -25.76
N THR A 160 8.92 -25.24 -24.64
CA THR A 160 9.72 -24.51 -23.64
C THR A 160 9.23 -24.73 -22.22
N SER A 161 10.06 -24.41 -21.23
CA SER A 161 9.64 -24.38 -19.83
C SER A 161 9.28 -22.94 -19.45
N ILE A 162 8.16 -22.77 -18.75
CA ILE A 162 7.73 -21.49 -18.18
C ILE A 162 7.48 -21.65 -16.68
N TRP A 163 7.76 -20.59 -15.93
CA TRP A 163 7.51 -20.49 -14.50
C TRP A 163 6.59 -19.31 -14.22
N THR A 164 5.61 -19.48 -13.35
CA THR A 164 4.71 -18.41 -12.92
C THR A 164 4.88 -18.12 -11.45
N GLY A 165 4.81 -16.83 -11.12
CA GLY A 165 4.87 -16.32 -9.75
C GLY A 165 3.55 -15.71 -9.33
N THR A 166 3.63 -14.50 -8.78
CA THR A 166 2.48 -13.74 -8.31
C THR A 166 1.59 -13.26 -9.47
N VAL A 167 0.29 -13.21 -9.20
CA VAL A 167 -0.69 -12.45 -9.98
C VAL A 167 -1.16 -11.28 -9.11
N ASN A 168 -1.20 -10.07 -9.67
CA ASN A 168 -1.74 -8.89 -8.99
C ASN A 168 -2.78 -8.20 -9.88
N LEU A 169 -3.93 -7.89 -9.30
CA LEU A 169 -4.96 -7.06 -9.92
C LEU A 169 -4.71 -5.60 -9.53
N SER A 170 -5.05 -4.64 -10.37
CA SER A 170 -5.10 -3.22 -10.01
C SER A 170 -6.12 -2.48 -10.88
N ALA A 171 -6.87 -1.57 -10.27
CA ALA A 171 -7.70 -0.63 -11.03
C ALA A 171 -6.82 0.38 -11.80
N ILE A 172 -7.11 0.58 -13.09
CA ILE A 172 -6.31 1.46 -13.97
C ILE A 172 -6.67 2.94 -13.75
N GLU A 173 -7.95 3.25 -13.63
CA GLU A 173 -8.43 4.64 -13.55
C GLU A 173 -8.05 5.31 -12.22
N THR A 174 -7.84 4.52 -11.17
CA THR A 174 -7.49 4.96 -9.82
C THR A 174 -6.10 4.49 -9.42
N ARG A 175 -5.12 4.60 -10.36
CA ARG A 175 -3.70 4.23 -10.18
C ARG A 175 -3.24 4.44 -8.75
N ARG A 176 -2.69 3.38 -8.15
CA ARG A 176 -2.35 3.35 -6.73
C ARG A 176 -1.35 4.47 -6.40
N PRO A 177 -1.69 5.37 -5.46
CA PRO A 177 -0.73 6.34 -4.93
C PRO A 177 0.39 5.61 -4.19
N PHE A 178 1.63 5.92 -4.54
CA PHE A 178 2.81 5.26 -4.01
C PHE A 178 3.71 6.22 -3.23
N TYR A 179 4.07 5.81 -2.02
CA TYR A 179 4.99 6.52 -1.14
C TYR A 179 6.43 6.00 -1.32
N ASN A 180 7.25 6.80 -1.99
CA ASN A 180 8.70 6.66 -2.07
C ASN A 180 9.34 7.31 -0.83
N ILE A 181 9.51 6.53 0.23
CA ILE A 181 9.84 7.01 1.57
C ILE A 181 11.37 7.02 1.73
N ALA A 182 11.95 8.19 1.95
CA ALA A 182 13.38 8.31 2.17
C ALA A 182 13.77 7.93 3.60
N HIS A 183 14.67 6.96 3.71
CA HIS A 183 15.08 6.34 4.96
C HIS A 183 16.05 7.19 5.80
N ARG A 184 15.82 7.23 7.12
CA ARG A 184 16.67 7.79 8.17
C ARG A 184 17.05 9.24 7.93
N CYS A 185 16.10 10.11 7.62
CA CYS A 185 16.39 11.50 7.28
C CYS A 185 16.70 12.37 8.51
N SER A 186 17.80 12.06 9.20
CA SER A 186 18.14 12.62 10.52
C SER A 186 18.66 14.06 10.51
N THR A 187 18.80 14.69 9.34
CA THR A 187 19.27 16.09 9.20
C THR A 187 18.52 16.82 8.10
N VAL A 188 18.43 18.15 8.22
CA VAL A 188 17.88 19.05 7.19
C VAL A 188 18.53 18.81 5.82
N ASP A 189 19.86 18.68 5.77
CA ASP A 189 20.58 18.44 4.51
C ASP A 189 20.22 17.10 3.88
N LYS A 190 19.99 16.06 4.70
CA LYS A 190 19.56 14.76 4.19
C LYS A 190 18.13 14.81 3.67
N VAL A 191 17.20 15.47 4.37
CA VAL A 191 15.83 15.71 3.87
C VAL A 191 15.88 16.36 2.49
N ASN A 192 16.56 17.51 2.36
CA ASN A 192 16.69 18.24 1.10
C ASN A 192 17.22 17.34 -0.02
N ARG A 193 18.34 16.65 0.23
CA ARG A 193 18.96 15.75 -0.76
C ARG A 193 18.04 14.61 -1.18
N MET A 194 17.23 14.07 -0.27
CA MET A 194 16.34 12.94 -0.60
C MET A 194 15.10 13.40 -1.37
N VAL A 195 14.56 14.58 -1.05
CA VAL A 195 13.51 15.21 -1.86
C VAL A 195 14.02 15.51 -3.28
N ASP A 196 15.25 16.03 -3.41
CA ASP A 196 15.90 16.25 -4.71
C ASP A 196 16.12 14.95 -5.51
N LYS A 197 16.11 13.80 -4.82
CA LYS A 197 16.16 12.44 -5.39
C LYS A 197 14.77 11.85 -5.61
N ASN A 198 13.72 12.67 -5.69
CA ASN A 198 12.34 12.26 -5.96
C ASN A 198 11.63 11.50 -4.81
N ALA A 199 12.12 11.58 -3.57
CA ALA A 199 11.30 11.16 -2.43
C ALA A 199 10.05 12.05 -2.33
N ASN A 200 8.88 11.43 -2.15
CA ASN A 200 7.64 12.13 -1.78
C ASN A 200 7.20 11.83 -0.36
N ALA A 201 7.93 11.00 0.37
CA ALA A 201 7.72 10.75 1.78
C ALA A 201 9.06 10.64 2.49
N ILE A 202 9.08 10.91 3.79
CA ILE A 202 10.31 10.92 4.59
C ILE A 202 10.07 10.11 5.86
N GLU A 203 10.99 9.20 6.17
CA GLU A 203 11.07 8.56 7.47
C GLU A 203 12.26 9.13 8.26
N PHE A 204 12.09 9.34 9.56
CA PHE A 204 13.17 9.69 10.46
C PHE A 204 12.98 9.14 11.87
N ASP A 205 14.07 8.66 12.46
CA ASP A 205 14.12 8.23 13.85
C ASP A 205 14.07 9.39 14.83
N LEU A 206 13.16 9.28 15.80
CA LEU A 206 12.91 10.29 16.80
C LEU A 206 13.08 9.72 18.20
N THR A 207 14.02 10.28 18.97
CA THR A 207 14.24 9.91 20.38
C THR A 207 13.82 11.07 21.28
N PRO A 208 12.86 10.86 22.20
CA PRO A 208 12.48 11.88 23.17
C PRO A 208 13.61 12.04 24.20
N VAL A 209 13.79 13.26 24.69
CA VAL A 209 14.74 13.57 25.78
C VAL A 209 14.11 14.56 26.73
N GLU A 210 14.38 14.43 28.03
CA GLU A 210 13.96 15.42 29.01
C GLU A 210 15.09 16.43 29.24
N GLU A 211 14.81 17.71 29.02
CA GLU A 211 15.71 18.84 29.26
C GLU A 211 14.94 19.91 30.06
N ASP A 212 15.37 20.17 31.29
CA ASP A 212 14.76 21.15 32.21
C ASP A 212 13.25 20.95 32.45
N GLY A 213 12.80 19.69 32.54
CA GLY A 213 11.40 19.33 32.75
C GLY A 213 10.52 19.48 31.51
N ILE A 214 11.13 19.68 30.33
CA ILE A 214 10.45 19.74 29.03
C ILE A 214 10.92 18.58 28.17
N ILE A 215 9.98 17.91 27.49
CA ILE A 215 10.30 16.87 26.51
C ILE A 215 10.74 17.56 25.20
N GLY A 216 12.01 17.38 24.85
CA GLY A 216 12.60 17.69 23.55
C GLY A 216 12.78 16.44 22.68
N PHE A 217 13.22 16.63 21.43
CA PHE A 217 13.31 15.52 20.47
C PHE A 217 14.60 15.54 19.65
N LYS A 218 15.40 14.48 19.76
CA LYS A 218 16.57 14.26 18.91
C LYS A 218 16.15 13.47 17.68
N VAL A 219 16.54 13.92 16.49
CA VAL A 219 16.36 13.15 15.26
C VAL A 219 17.65 12.38 14.99
N TYR A 220 17.66 11.08 15.32
CA TYR A 220 18.87 10.27 15.38
C TYR A 220 18.58 8.77 15.31
N HIS A 221 19.34 8.07 14.45
CA HIS A 221 19.45 6.61 14.46
C HIS A 221 20.85 6.18 14.90
N SER A 222 20.95 5.02 15.57
CA SER A 222 22.24 4.37 15.83
C SER A 222 23.12 4.26 14.56
N GLY A 223 24.36 4.75 14.66
CA GLY A 223 25.31 4.77 13.55
C GLY A 223 25.21 6.00 12.64
N ASP A 224 24.30 6.95 12.88
CA ASP A 224 24.36 8.26 12.24
C ASP A 224 25.59 9.04 12.73
N ILE A 225 26.37 9.57 11.78
CA ILE A 225 27.51 10.46 12.07
C ILE A 225 27.00 11.89 12.33
N PHE A 226 25.96 12.30 11.61
CA PHE A 226 25.33 13.61 11.72
C PHE A 226 23.85 13.43 12.04
N PHE A 227 23.35 14.22 12.99
CA PHE A 227 22.00 14.11 13.50
C PHE A 227 21.48 15.49 13.95
N THR A 228 20.18 15.59 14.18
CA THR A 228 19.56 16.84 14.67
C THR A 228 19.41 16.76 16.19
N PRO A 229 20.12 17.60 16.97
CA PRO A 229 19.95 17.65 18.42
C PRO A 229 18.59 18.26 18.79
N ALA A 230 18.14 18.03 20.02
CA ALA A 230 16.85 18.53 20.52
C ALA A 230 16.69 20.05 20.38
N SER A 231 17.76 20.80 20.64
CA SER A 231 17.81 22.26 20.47
C SER A 231 17.59 22.77 19.04
N ARG A 232 17.62 21.88 18.04
CA ARG A 232 17.43 22.19 16.62
C ARG A 232 16.25 21.45 15.99
N PHE A 233 15.41 20.81 16.81
CA PHE A 233 14.26 20.08 16.28
C PHE A 233 13.26 21.00 15.57
N ASP A 234 13.04 22.20 16.10
CA ASP A 234 12.14 23.17 15.46
C ASP A 234 12.66 23.60 14.08
N ASP A 235 13.98 23.83 13.90
CA ASP A 235 14.60 24.08 12.58
C ASP A 235 14.30 22.95 11.59
N PHE A 236 14.37 21.70 12.07
CA PHE A 236 14.10 20.51 11.26
C PHE A 236 12.63 20.43 10.84
N LEU A 237 11.70 20.68 11.76
CA LEU A 237 10.27 20.74 11.44
C LEU A 237 9.94 21.88 10.46
N GLN A 238 10.58 23.04 10.60
CA GLN A 238 10.41 24.15 9.65
C GLN A 238 10.91 23.79 8.24
N ASN A 239 12.00 23.02 8.13
CA ASN A 239 12.44 22.50 6.84
C ASN A 239 11.43 21.52 6.22
N LEU A 240 10.89 20.58 7.01
CA LEU A 240 9.84 19.68 6.55
C LEU A 240 8.60 20.46 6.08
N LYS A 241 8.16 21.44 6.88
CA LYS A 241 7.04 22.31 6.56
C LYS A 241 7.25 23.06 5.24
N ALA A 242 8.46 23.55 4.98
CA ALA A 242 8.78 24.22 3.72
C ALA A 242 8.66 23.30 2.49
N HIS A 243 8.98 22.01 2.61
CA HIS A 243 8.76 21.02 1.55
C HIS A 243 7.29 20.62 1.41
N ILE A 244 6.57 20.53 2.53
CA ILE A 244 5.12 20.31 2.54
C ILE A 244 4.41 21.49 1.84
N ASP A 245 4.77 22.74 2.13
CA ASP A 245 4.14 23.90 1.49
C ASP A 245 4.40 23.96 -0.03
N LYS A 246 5.54 23.41 -0.47
CA LYS A 246 5.86 23.25 -1.90
C LYS A 246 5.23 22.01 -2.54
N ARG A 247 4.46 21.22 -1.78
CA ARG A 247 3.87 19.94 -2.17
C ARG A 247 4.88 18.86 -2.60
N ASN A 248 6.12 18.97 -2.13
CA ASN A 248 7.16 17.97 -2.42
C ASN A 248 7.01 16.70 -1.56
N ILE A 249 6.51 16.86 -0.33
CA ILE A 249 6.29 15.77 0.63
C ILE A 249 4.79 15.56 0.81
N ALA A 250 4.34 14.32 0.60
CA ALA A 250 2.98 13.82 0.79
C ALA A 250 2.81 13.11 2.14
N LEU A 251 3.90 12.65 2.78
CA LEU A 251 3.84 11.93 4.04
C LEU A 251 5.16 12.05 4.82
N ILE A 252 5.07 12.17 6.14
CA ILE A 252 6.18 11.98 7.06
C ILE A 252 5.88 10.82 7.99
N GLU A 253 6.88 9.97 8.19
CA GLU A 253 6.83 8.84 9.10
C GLU A 253 7.85 9.07 10.22
N LEU A 254 7.36 9.08 11.45
CA LEU A 254 8.16 9.34 12.64
C LEU A 254 8.42 7.99 13.32
N ASP A 255 9.64 7.46 13.21
CA ASP A 255 10.05 6.25 13.92
C ASP A 255 10.34 6.63 15.38
N CYS A 256 9.29 6.55 16.19
CA CYS A 256 9.25 7.00 17.57
C CYS A 256 9.99 5.99 18.47
N LYS A 257 11.29 6.21 18.67
CA LYS A 257 12.09 5.49 19.66
C LYS A 257 11.60 5.81 21.06
N GLN A 258 11.70 4.83 21.94
CA GLN A 258 11.20 4.94 23.31
C GLN A 258 12.34 5.26 24.27
N ASP A 259 12.08 6.14 25.22
CA ASP A 259 12.89 6.32 26.43
C ASP A 259 12.11 5.74 27.61
N LYS A 260 12.77 4.94 28.46
CA LYS A 260 12.12 4.27 29.59
C LYS A 260 11.71 5.25 30.70
N ASP A 261 12.32 6.43 30.74
CA ASP A 261 12.11 7.42 31.79
C ASP A 261 11.04 8.46 31.37
N ILE A 262 10.56 8.41 30.13
CA ILE A 262 9.51 9.30 29.59
C ILE A 262 8.22 8.51 29.41
N ASP A 263 7.14 9.00 30.00
CA ASP A 263 5.82 8.38 29.84
C ASP A 263 5.36 8.45 28.36
N PRO A 264 4.93 7.32 27.74
CA PRO A 264 4.53 7.30 26.34
C PRO A 264 3.36 8.25 26.01
N ALA A 265 2.46 8.51 26.95
CA ALA A 265 1.35 9.43 26.74
C ALA A 265 1.82 10.89 26.72
N ASP A 266 2.77 11.24 27.59
CA ASP A 266 3.40 12.56 27.60
C ASP A 266 4.28 12.79 26.38
N TYR A 267 5.00 11.75 25.92
CA TYR A 267 5.70 11.77 24.64
C TYR A 267 4.72 12.06 23.49
N ALA A 268 3.67 11.26 23.33
CA ALA A 268 2.70 11.45 22.24
C ALA A 268 2.11 12.87 22.23
N ARG A 269 1.75 13.40 23.40
CA ARG A 269 1.20 14.76 23.54
C ARG A 269 2.22 15.84 23.18
N ALA A 270 3.44 15.74 23.70
CA ALA A 270 4.49 16.71 23.44
C ALA A 270 4.87 16.75 21.95
N LEU A 271 4.97 15.58 21.30
CA LEU A 271 5.29 15.49 19.88
C LEU A 271 4.16 16.04 19.01
N ALA A 272 2.91 15.66 19.28
CA ALA A 272 1.74 16.20 18.58
C ALA A 272 1.69 17.74 18.67
N GLN A 273 1.92 18.29 19.86
CA GLN A 273 1.95 19.75 20.04
C GLN A 273 3.05 20.39 19.20
N ARG A 274 4.27 19.84 19.19
CA ARG A 274 5.36 20.37 18.35
C ARG A 274 5.04 20.35 16.86
N LEU A 275 4.40 19.28 16.36
CA LEU A 275 3.98 19.21 14.96
C LEU A 275 2.89 20.24 14.63
N MET A 276 1.92 20.43 15.53
CA MET A 276 0.88 21.46 15.39
C MET A 276 1.48 22.88 15.39
N ASP A 277 2.41 23.16 16.30
CA ASP A 277 3.08 24.46 16.40
C ASP A 277 3.91 24.76 15.13
N ALA A 278 4.50 23.73 14.52
CA ALA A 278 5.17 23.83 13.23
C ALA A 278 4.21 23.93 12.03
N GLY A 279 2.90 23.79 12.25
CA GLY A 279 1.86 23.81 11.21
C GLY A 279 1.86 22.57 10.31
N ILE A 280 2.40 21.43 10.77
CA ILE A 280 2.40 20.18 10.01
C ILE A 280 1.02 19.50 10.15
N PRO A 281 0.29 19.25 9.06
CA PRO A 281 -1.04 18.64 9.13
C PRO A 281 -1.00 17.18 9.58
N ALA A 282 -1.85 16.81 10.55
CA ALA A 282 -1.93 15.44 11.09
C ALA A 282 -2.18 14.37 10.01
N ARG A 283 -2.96 14.71 8.98
CA ARG A 283 -3.26 13.84 7.84
C ARG A 283 -2.06 13.44 6.98
N LEU A 284 -0.89 14.06 7.19
CA LEU A 284 0.37 13.73 6.50
C LEU A 284 1.37 13.04 7.44
N ALA A 285 1.05 12.86 8.72
CA ALA A 285 1.96 12.29 9.71
C ALA A 285 1.56 10.86 10.06
N VAL A 286 2.55 9.98 10.17
CA VAL A 286 2.44 8.60 10.68
C VAL A 286 3.40 8.44 11.84
N PHE A 287 2.88 8.02 13.00
CA PHE A 287 3.71 7.69 14.16
C PHE A 287 3.97 6.18 14.13
N SER A 288 5.19 5.79 13.81
CA SER A 288 5.64 4.40 13.91
C SER A 288 6.15 4.15 15.32
N VAL A 289 5.45 3.29 16.06
CA VAL A 289 5.72 3.01 17.48
C VAL A 289 5.78 1.52 17.73
N PRO A 290 6.53 1.03 18.74
CA PRO A 290 6.48 -0.37 19.09
C PRO A 290 5.07 -0.75 19.60
N ARG A 291 4.67 -2.00 19.37
CA ARG A 291 3.35 -2.55 19.74
C ARG A 291 2.89 -2.18 21.16
N ALA A 292 3.78 -2.22 22.14
CA ALA A 292 3.44 -1.99 23.53
C ALA A 292 2.93 -0.55 23.79
N GLN A 293 3.27 0.41 22.92
CA GLN A 293 2.91 1.82 23.04
C GLN A 293 1.83 2.27 22.06
N ALA A 294 1.55 1.49 21.01
CA ALA A 294 0.62 1.86 19.95
C ALA A 294 -0.78 2.23 20.46
N ALA A 295 -1.33 1.47 21.41
CA ALA A 295 -2.63 1.79 22.01
C ALA A 295 -2.61 3.12 22.78
N ILE A 296 -1.53 3.39 23.53
CA ILE A 296 -1.38 4.64 24.30
C ILE A 296 -1.29 5.84 23.35
N PHE A 297 -0.49 5.74 22.28
CA PHE A 297 -0.39 6.79 21.27
C PHE A 297 -1.74 7.01 20.58
N ASN A 298 -2.42 5.95 20.15
CA ASN A 298 -3.76 6.05 19.55
C ASN A 298 -4.72 6.77 20.50
N ASP A 299 -4.79 6.37 21.77
CA ASP A 299 -5.67 6.97 22.76
C ASP A 299 -5.38 8.45 22.97
N VAL A 300 -4.11 8.85 23.11
CA VAL A 300 -3.75 10.26 23.30
C VAL A 300 -4.06 11.11 22.08
N LEU A 301 -3.74 10.61 20.89
CA LEU A 301 -3.84 11.38 19.65
C LEU A 301 -5.28 11.50 19.14
N LYS A 302 -6.11 10.48 19.39
CA LYS A 302 -7.48 10.37 18.85
C LYS A 302 -8.59 10.60 19.86
N LYS A 303 -8.28 10.72 21.16
CA LYS A 303 -9.30 11.01 22.17
C LYS A 303 -9.89 12.40 21.94
N GLU A 304 -11.21 12.42 21.86
CA GLU A 304 -12.00 13.65 21.86
C GLU A 304 -11.97 14.29 23.24
N ASP A 305 -11.75 15.61 23.29
CA ASP A 305 -11.99 16.39 24.49
C ASP A 305 -13.51 16.56 24.75
N ALA A 306 -13.87 17.31 25.80
CA ALA A 306 -15.27 17.52 26.17
C ALA A 306 -16.10 18.22 25.07
N ASP A 307 -15.44 18.90 24.13
CA ASP A 307 -16.06 19.63 23.02
C ASP A 307 -16.03 18.81 21.71
N GLY A 308 -15.52 17.57 21.74
CA GLY A 308 -15.43 16.69 20.58
C GLY A 308 -14.18 16.91 19.72
N HIS A 309 -13.19 17.68 20.18
CA HIS A 309 -11.97 17.92 19.42
C HIS A 309 -10.95 16.82 19.64
N ILE A 310 -10.39 16.32 18.54
CA ILE A 310 -9.28 15.36 18.54
C ILE A 310 -7.94 16.13 18.58
N LEU A 311 -6.99 15.67 19.39
CA LEU A 311 -5.69 16.32 19.54
C LEU A 311 -4.92 16.39 18.20
N TYR A 312 -4.67 15.24 17.57
CA TYR A 312 -3.87 15.18 16.34
C TYR A 312 -4.15 13.87 15.59
N ASN A 313 -5.14 13.87 14.69
CA ASN A 313 -5.59 12.67 13.97
C ASN A 313 -4.58 12.20 12.91
N ALA A 314 -3.48 11.63 13.37
CA ALA A 314 -2.39 11.07 12.58
C ALA A 314 -2.55 9.56 12.38
N GLY A 315 -1.83 9.03 11.40
CA GLY A 315 -1.70 7.58 11.21
C GLY A 315 -0.85 6.96 12.31
N ILE A 316 -1.14 5.72 12.66
CA ILE A 316 -0.28 4.87 13.51
C ILE A 316 0.24 3.72 12.66
N ASP A 317 1.56 3.53 12.69
CA ASP A 317 2.23 2.29 12.33
C ASP A 317 2.69 1.60 13.61
N SER A 318 2.61 0.27 13.63
CA SER A 318 3.17 -0.51 14.72
C SER A 318 3.59 -1.88 14.25
N TYR A 319 4.79 -2.28 14.66
CA TYR A 319 5.43 -3.50 14.22
C TYR A 319 5.51 -4.56 15.33
N LEU A 320 5.49 -5.83 14.91
CA LEU A 320 5.83 -6.97 15.76
C LEU A 320 7.34 -7.23 15.68
N GLN A 321 7.98 -7.31 16.84
CA GLN A 321 9.41 -7.60 16.94
C GLN A 321 9.72 -9.09 16.85
N ASP A 322 8.75 -9.96 17.17
CA ASP A 322 8.90 -11.41 17.16
C ASP A 322 7.93 -12.05 16.14
N TYR A 323 8.52 -12.73 15.17
CA TYR A 323 7.83 -13.48 14.12
C TYR A 323 7.74 -14.98 14.46
N SER A 324 8.38 -15.42 15.54
CA SER A 324 8.56 -16.84 15.87
C SER A 324 7.21 -17.52 16.09
N GLY A 325 6.97 -18.60 15.34
CA GLY A 325 5.74 -19.39 15.44
C GLY A 325 4.51 -18.73 14.81
N LEU A 326 4.67 -17.63 14.06
CA LEU A 326 3.59 -17.01 13.30
C LEU A 326 3.59 -17.47 11.84
N THR A 327 2.40 -17.54 11.28
CA THR A 327 2.16 -17.54 9.82
C THR A 327 1.90 -16.12 9.35
N ALA A 328 1.93 -15.87 8.03
CA ALA A 328 1.62 -14.56 7.47
C ALA A 328 0.24 -14.06 7.90
N ASP A 329 -0.79 -14.92 7.86
CA ASP A 329 -2.16 -14.58 8.24
C ASP A 329 -2.28 -14.25 9.74
N THR A 330 -1.75 -15.12 10.61
CA THR A 330 -1.84 -14.92 12.07
C THR A 330 -1.04 -13.71 12.56
N TRP A 331 -0.01 -13.31 11.82
CA TRP A 331 0.71 -12.07 12.07
C TRP A 331 -0.09 -10.85 11.62
N ALA A 332 -0.68 -10.88 10.44
CA ALA A 332 -1.50 -9.79 9.93
C ALA A 332 -2.71 -9.53 10.87
N GLU A 333 -3.39 -10.59 11.34
CA GLU A 333 -4.46 -10.49 12.34
C GLU A 333 -3.98 -9.85 13.66
N LYS A 334 -2.79 -10.24 14.14
CA LYS A 334 -2.21 -9.69 15.37
C LYS A 334 -1.82 -8.23 15.24
N VAL A 335 -1.43 -7.77 14.05
CA VAL A 335 -1.14 -6.36 13.80
C VAL A 335 -2.43 -5.57 13.68
N GLU A 336 -3.44 -6.09 12.98
CA GLU A 336 -4.74 -5.45 12.85
C GLU A 336 -5.37 -5.17 14.24
N ALA A 337 -5.26 -6.11 15.17
CA ALA A 337 -5.77 -5.97 16.54
C ALA A 337 -5.11 -4.84 17.36
N ILE A 338 -4.02 -4.24 16.88
CA ILE A 338 -3.34 -3.11 17.54
C ILE A 338 -4.03 -1.78 17.18
N GLY A 339 -4.85 -1.75 16.13
CA GLY A 339 -5.46 -0.52 15.62
C GLY A 339 -4.50 0.35 14.80
N SER A 340 -3.49 -0.26 14.18
CA SER A 340 -2.59 0.42 13.24
C SER A 340 -3.33 0.77 11.95
N THR A 341 -3.07 1.96 11.42
CA THR A 341 -3.56 2.39 10.10
C THR A 341 -2.54 2.12 9.00
N PHE A 342 -1.27 1.97 9.36
CA PHE A 342 -0.16 1.58 8.49
C PHE A 342 0.40 0.25 8.95
N ILE A 343 1.00 -0.48 8.01
CA ILE A 343 1.75 -1.68 8.36
C ILE A 343 3.02 -1.79 7.51
N GLY A 344 4.15 -1.81 8.20
CA GLY A 344 5.47 -2.04 7.63
C GLY A 344 5.97 -3.45 7.90
N VAL A 345 6.56 -4.08 6.89
CA VAL A 345 7.39 -5.27 7.09
C VAL A 345 8.75 -5.10 6.45
N GLY A 346 9.77 -5.70 7.06
CA GLY A 346 11.03 -5.93 6.40
C GLY A 346 12.22 -5.97 7.34
N ALA A 347 13.39 -5.66 6.81
CA ALA A 347 14.66 -5.90 7.48
C ALA A 347 15.70 -4.84 7.14
N SER A 348 16.68 -4.71 8.02
CA SER A 348 17.86 -3.89 7.77
C SER A 348 18.55 -4.34 6.47
N SER A 349 18.84 -3.38 5.59
CA SER A 349 19.54 -3.67 4.32
C SER A 349 20.93 -4.29 4.48
N VAL A 350 21.52 -4.25 5.68
CA VAL A 350 22.82 -4.88 6.01
C VAL A 350 22.65 -6.35 6.42
N HIS A 351 21.47 -6.73 6.92
CA HIS A 351 21.16 -8.08 7.41
C HIS A 351 19.89 -8.64 6.74
N PRO A 352 19.91 -8.88 5.41
CA PRO A 352 18.74 -9.35 4.68
C PRO A 352 18.30 -10.78 5.07
N SER A 353 19.12 -11.51 5.82
CA SER A 353 18.87 -12.90 6.22
C SER A 353 17.80 -13.06 7.29
N SER A 354 17.30 -11.98 7.90
CA SER A 354 16.33 -12.08 9.00
C SER A 354 14.90 -12.40 8.56
N MET A 355 14.59 -12.41 7.25
CA MET A 355 13.27 -12.81 6.75
C MET A 355 13.35 -13.61 5.43
N PRO A 356 13.69 -14.91 5.47
CA PRO A 356 13.33 -15.83 4.40
C PRO A 356 11.81 -15.74 4.16
N SER A 357 11.40 -15.69 2.89
CA SER A 357 9.97 -15.64 2.51
C SER A 357 9.21 -14.37 2.93
N TRP A 358 9.87 -13.21 3.08
CA TRP A 358 9.22 -11.92 3.39
C TRP A 358 8.00 -11.59 2.50
N MET A 359 7.96 -12.12 1.28
CA MET A 359 6.91 -11.86 0.30
C MET A 359 5.54 -12.42 0.71
N SER A 360 5.47 -13.57 1.40
CA SER A 360 4.18 -14.08 1.89
C SER A 360 3.58 -13.15 2.95
N TRP A 361 4.43 -12.49 3.74
CA TRP A 361 4.00 -11.48 4.72
C TRP A 361 3.49 -10.22 4.02
N VAL A 362 4.22 -9.75 3.01
CA VAL A 362 3.78 -8.62 2.17
C VAL A 362 2.44 -8.91 1.51
N GLN A 363 2.28 -10.10 0.92
CA GLN A 363 1.04 -10.52 0.31
C GLN A 363 -0.11 -10.50 1.34
N ALA A 364 0.06 -11.13 2.51
CA ALA A 364 -0.97 -11.18 3.55
C ALA A 364 -1.39 -9.77 3.98
N MET A 365 -0.44 -8.85 4.16
CA MET A 365 -0.74 -7.44 4.43
C MET A 365 -1.57 -6.82 3.32
N THR A 366 -1.10 -6.91 2.07
CA THR A 366 -1.78 -6.25 0.95
C THR A 366 -3.20 -6.77 0.74
N ASN A 367 -3.41 -8.08 0.88
CA ASN A 367 -4.74 -8.68 0.78
C ASN A 367 -5.65 -8.27 1.94
N MET A 368 -5.15 -8.26 3.18
CA MET A 368 -5.96 -7.86 4.33
C MET A 368 -6.27 -6.34 4.32
N ARG A 369 -5.39 -5.49 3.76
CA ARG A 369 -5.71 -4.09 3.44
C ARG A 369 -6.87 -4.01 2.45
N ASP A 370 -6.77 -4.75 1.33
CA ASP A 370 -7.71 -4.64 0.22
C ASP A 370 -9.08 -5.27 0.55
N ALA A 371 -9.13 -6.27 1.43
CA ALA A 371 -10.36 -6.88 1.95
C ALA A 371 -11.15 -5.98 2.94
N ASN A 372 -10.86 -4.68 2.99
CA ASN A 372 -11.47 -3.68 3.85
C ASN A 372 -11.18 -3.86 5.36
N GLY A 373 -9.94 -4.25 5.68
CA GLY A 373 -9.44 -4.32 7.05
C GLY A 373 -9.21 -2.95 7.72
N ASN A 374 -8.76 -2.99 8.98
CA ASN A 374 -8.54 -1.78 9.79
C ASN A 374 -7.33 -0.94 9.33
N PHE A 375 -6.35 -1.54 8.66
CA PHE A 375 -5.21 -0.80 8.12
C PHE A 375 -5.41 -0.37 6.66
N LYS A 376 -4.81 0.77 6.31
CA LYS A 376 -5.10 1.54 5.09
C LYS A 376 -3.93 1.58 4.13
N LYS A 377 -2.70 1.48 4.64
CA LYS A 377 -1.48 1.40 3.83
C LYS A 377 -0.59 0.25 4.28
N SER A 378 0.09 -0.36 3.33
CA SER A 378 1.16 -1.33 3.54
C SER A 378 2.46 -0.84 2.90
N TYR A 379 3.59 -1.08 3.53
CA TYR A 379 4.88 -0.70 2.99
C TYR A 379 5.98 -1.72 3.32
N TYR A 380 7.10 -1.64 2.60
CA TYR A 380 8.27 -2.48 2.86
C TYR A 380 9.53 -1.66 3.14
N TRP A 381 10.37 -2.12 4.06
CA TRP A 381 11.63 -1.47 4.39
C TRP A 381 12.79 -2.45 4.61
N THR A 382 14.06 -2.10 4.43
CA THR A 382 14.57 -1.05 3.55
C THR A 382 15.00 -1.67 2.21
N LEU A 383 14.51 -1.16 1.07
CA LEU A 383 14.89 -1.68 -0.25
C LEU A 383 15.83 -0.74 -0.98
N ASN A 384 16.96 -1.25 -1.46
CA ASN A 384 17.97 -0.45 -2.17
C ASN A 384 18.26 -0.96 -3.59
N ARG A 385 17.71 -2.12 -3.95
CA ARG A 385 17.90 -2.77 -5.25
C ARG A 385 16.61 -2.68 -6.07
N LYS A 386 16.73 -2.28 -7.33
CA LYS A 386 15.59 -2.23 -8.27
C LYS A 386 14.86 -3.57 -8.36
N ALA A 387 15.60 -4.68 -8.36
CA ALA A 387 15.04 -6.03 -8.33
C ALA A 387 13.97 -6.21 -7.25
N SER A 388 14.30 -5.83 -6.01
CA SER A 388 13.41 -5.95 -4.86
C SER A 388 12.29 -4.92 -4.89
N MET A 389 12.57 -3.70 -5.38
CA MET A 389 11.55 -2.66 -5.58
C MET A 389 10.45 -3.14 -6.53
N ARG A 390 10.84 -3.71 -7.68
CA ARG A 390 9.92 -4.34 -8.65
C ARG A 390 9.09 -5.44 -8.00
N SER A 391 9.73 -6.35 -7.26
CA SER A 391 9.01 -7.39 -6.53
C SER A 391 7.96 -6.79 -5.61
N CYS A 392 8.27 -5.76 -4.80
CA CYS A 392 7.29 -5.11 -3.94
C CYS A 392 6.12 -4.49 -4.70
N LEU A 393 6.37 -3.85 -5.85
CA LEU A 393 5.29 -3.36 -6.71
C LEU A 393 4.43 -4.51 -7.24
N ASP A 394 5.02 -5.65 -7.58
CA ASP A 394 4.27 -6.84 -8.02
C ASP A 394 3.33 -7.40 -6.92
N TYR A 395 3.55 -7.05 -5.64
CA TYR A 395 2.66 -7.41 -4.53
C TYR A 395 1.63 -6.32 -4.19
N GLY A 396 1.69 -5.15 -4.83
CA GLY A 396 0.70 -4.09 -4.63
C GLY A 396 0.84 -3.31 -3.32
N VAL A 397 2.07 -3.14 -2.79
CA VAL A 397 2.31 -2.28 -1.61
C VAL A 397 2.04 -0.80 -1.93
N ASP A 398 1.77 0.01 -0.89
CA ASP A 398 1.53 1.45 -1.03
C ASP A 398 2.80 2.28 -0.87
N GLY A 399 3.88 1.70 -0.37
CA GLY A 399 5.14 2.42 -0.23
C GLY A 399 6.35 1.53 0.01
N VAL A 400 7.52 2.14 -0.15
CA VAL A 400 8.82 1.53 0.14
C VAL A 400 9.70 2.54 0.84
N ILE A 401 10.32 2.13 1.95
CA ILE A 401 11.41 2.87 2.58
C ILE A 401 12.72 2.49 1.89
N THR A 402 13.47 3.49 1.42
CA THR A 402 14.70 3.30 0.65
C THR A 402 15.79 4.33 0.98
N ASN A 403 17.05 3.94 0.87
CA ASN A 403 18.17 4.88 0.86
C ASN A 403 18.41 5.50 -0.54
N PHE A 404 17.71 5.03 -1.57
CA PHE A 404 17.88 5.45 -2.97
C PHE A 404 16.52 5.78 -3.61
N PRO A 405 15.88 6.91 -3.21
CA PRO A 405 14.58 7.29 -3.74
C PRO A 405 14.58 7.46 -5.27
N ASP A 406 15.71 7.87 -5.84
CA ASP A 406 15.93 7.99 -7.28
C ASP A 406 15.76 6.65 -8.01
N ARG A 407 16.28 5.56 -7.44
CA ARG A 407 16.10 4.21 -8.01
C ARG A 407 14.66 3.73 -7.95
N MET A 408 13.94 4.05 -6.88
CA MET A 408 12.52 3.70 -6.75
C MET A 408 11.69 4.49 -7.76
N ASP A 409 11.98 5.78 -7.92
CA ASP A 409 11.33 6.64 -8.91
C ASP A 409 11.59 6.14 -10.34
N GLU A 410 12.82 5.74 -10.67
CA GLU A 410 13.13 5.08 -11.94
C GLU A 410 12.25 3.83 -12.16
N VAL A 411 12.10 2.96 -11.15
CA VAL A 411 11.28 1.74 -11.24
C VAL A 411 9.78 2.05 -11.37
N LEU A 412 9.25 3.04 -10.65
CA LEU A 412 7.85 3.45 -10.77
C LEU A 412 7.47 3.93 -12.18
N ASN A 413 8.46 4.47 -12.92
CA ASN A 413 8.28 4.95 -14.29
C ASN A 413 8.52 3.85 -15.34
N GLU A 414 8.91 2.63 -14.95
CA GLU A 414 9.03 1.49 -15.87
C GLU A 414 7.66 0.91 -16.21
N GLU A 415 7.51 0.33 -17.40
CA GLU A 415 6.35 -0.52 -17.71
C GLU A 415 6.47 -1.87 -16.97
N PRO A 416 5.36 -2.41 -16.42
CA PRO A 416 3.99 -1.86 -16.46
C PRO A 416 3.65 -0.94 -15.29
N TYR A 417 4.58 -0.63 -14.39
CA TYR A 417 4.29 0.08 -13.15
C TYR A 417 3.76 1.50 -13.36
N SER A 418 4.19 2.18 -14.43
CA SER A 418 3.70 3.51 -14.78
C SER A 418 2.17 3.54 -15.03
N LEU A 419 1.62 2.42 -15.50
CA LEU A 419 0.19 2.20 -15.71
C LEU A 419 -0.56 1.95 -14.40
N LEU A 420 0.09 1.31 -13.42
CA LEU A 420 -0.57 0.80 -12.21
C LEU A 420 -0.41 1.74 -11.01
N PHE A 421 0.71 2.47 -10.96
CA PHE A 421 1.10 3.31 -9.85
C PHE A 421 1.31 4.75 -10.29
N ARG A 422 1.21 5.66 -9.32
CA ARG A 422 1.68 7.04 -9.45
C ARG A 422 2.28 7.47 -8.12
N ARG A 423 3.13 8.49 -8.13
CA ARG A 423 3.56 9.11 -6.87
C ARG A 423 2.35 9.62 -6.10
N ALA A 424 2.30 9.28 -4.82
CA ALA A 424 1.37 9.89 -3.88
C ALA A 424 1.66 11.39 -3.75
N THR A 425 0.59 12.14 -3.56
CA THR A 425 0.55 13.59 -3.37
C THR A 425 -0.14 13.89 -2.05
N GLN A 426 -0.14 15.15 -1.64
CA GLN A 426 -0.88 15.57 -0.45
C GLN A 426 -2.39 15.47 -0.59
N ASP A 427 -2.93 15.18 -1.77
CA ASP A 427 -4.37 14.99 -1.95
C ASP A 427 -4.78 13.52 -1.72
N ASP A 428 -3.80 12.62 -1.63
CA ASP A 428 -4.02 11.20 -1.34
C ASP A 428 -4.12 11.01 0.17
N SER A 429 -5.28 10.51 0.62
CA SER A 429 -5.50 10.28 2.04
C SER A 429 -4.71 9.07 2.53
N GLN A 430 -3.98 9.26 3.63
CA GLN A 430 -3.33 8.15 4.32
C GLN A 430 -4.32 7.18 4.99
N PHE A 431 -5.59 7.56 5.09
CA PHE A 431 -6.67 6.78 5.73
C PHE A 431 -7.60 6.08 4.73
N GLU A 432 -7.36 6.22 3.43
CA GLU A 432 -8.13 5.55 2.39
C GLU A 432 -7.38 4.33 1.85
N VAL A 433 -8.11 3.27 1.50
CA VAL A 433 -7.55 2.20 0.67
C VAL A 433 -7.66 2.64 -0.79
N HIS A 434 -6.61 2.46 -1.58
CA HIS A 434 -6.63 2.75 -3.01
C HIS A 434 -6.40 1.49 -3.83
N GLY A 435 -6.67 1.59 -5.12
CA GLY A 435 -6.35 0.57 -6.11
C GLY A 435 -7.46 -0.44 -6.40
N PHE A 436 -8.62 -0.36 -5.72
CA PHE A 436 -9.80 -1.21 -5.95
C PHE A 436 -11.12 -0.51 -5.64
#